data_AF-A0AAW5XPJ2-F1
#
_entry.id   AF-A0AAW5XPJ2-F1
#
_cell.length_a   1.000
_cell.length_b   1.000
_cell.length_c   1.000
_cell.angle_alpha   90.00
_cell.angle_beta   90.00
_cell.angle_gamma   90.00
#
_symmetry.space_group_name_H-M   'P 1'
#
loop_
_entity.id
_entity.type
_entity.pdbx_description
1 polymer ?
#
loop_
_entity_poly.entity_id
_entity_poly.type
_entity_poly.pdbx_seq_one_letter_code
_entity_poly.pdbx_strand_id
1 'polypeptide(L)'
;MSLGYWKFFTLSGLSGGEKIQSIHSPDKTYTLHIYRHNDGATTSYAIRGELVTNNKKFMNKKNIYWNYREETATVKWLDDHTLMINKHKLNVETDTYDFRKN
;
A
#
# COMPACT_ATOMS: atom_id res chain seq x y z
N MET A 1 10.08 19.52 -21.43
CA MET A 1 9.98 19.14 -20.00
C MET A 1 8.72 18.30 -19.83
N SER A 2 8.84 16.97 -19.87
CA SER A 2 7.72 16.06 -19.55
C SER A 2 8.04 15.43 -18.20
N LEU A 3 7.64 16.09 -17.10
CA LEU A 3 7.92 15.62 -15.73
C LEU A 3 6.75 14.87 -15.07
N GLY A 4 5.62 14.70 -15.77
CA GLY A 4 4.39 14.18 -15.16
C GLY A 4 4.05 12.71 -15.44
N TYR A 5 4.43 12.17 -16.61
CA TYR A 5 3.79 10.96 -17.14
C TYR A 5 4.15 9.65 -16.43
N TRP A 6 5.28 9.58 -15.73
CA TRP A 6 5.77 8.36 -15.06
C TRP A 6 5.18 8.07 -13.66
N LYS A 7 4.63 9.07 -12.97
CA LYS A 7 4.09 8.92 -11.59
C LYS A 7 2.88 7.98 -11.55
N PHE A 8 2.24 7.77 -12.70
CA PHE A 8 1.08 6.91 -12.87
C PHE A 8 1.40 5.47 -13.28
N PHE A 9 2.68 5.07 -13.36
CA PHE A 9 3.06 3.69 -13.76
C PHE A 9 3.84 2.93 -12.69
N THR A 10 4.34 3.61 -11.65
CA THR A 10 5.08 2.95 -10.56
C THR A 10 4.39 3.18 -9.23
N LEU A 11 4.39 2.15 -8.38
CA LEU A 11 3.93 2.23 -7.00
C LEU A 11 4.60 3.39 -6.25
N SER A 12 5.85 3.76 -6.57
CA SER A 12 6.59 4.88 -5.97
C SER A 12 6.06 6.29 -6.27
N GLY A 13 5.17 6.46 -7.26
CA GLY A 13 4.63 7.76 -7.67
C GLY A 13 3.34 8.21 -6.97
N LEU A 14 2.76 7.34 -6.14
CA LEU A 14 1.43 7.50 -5.56
C LEU A 14 1.43 8.42 -4.32
N SER A 15 1.83 9.68 -4.45
CA SER A 15 1.71 10.65 -3.35
C SER A 15 0.26 11.14 -3.23
N GLY A 16 -0.34 11.05 -2.03
CA GLY A 16 -1.71 11.51 -1.74
C GLY A 16 -2.52 10.50 -0.92
N GLY A 17 -3.80 10.80 -0.68
CA GLY A 17 -4.76 9.92 -0.02
C GLY A 17 -4.93 10.15 1.48
N GLU A 18 -6.13 9.88 1.98
CA GLU A 18 -6.46 9.91 3.40
C GLU A 18 -5.92 8.64 4.08
N LYS A 19 -5.09 8.79 5.12
CA LYS A 19 -4.65 7.64 5.91
C LYS A 19 -5.83 7.13 6.74
N ILE A 20 -6.32 5.94 6.41
CA ILE A 20 -7.47 5.33 7.09
C ILE A 20 -7.04 4.29 8.13
N GLN A 21 -5.83 3.72 8.01
CA GLN A 21 -5.39 2.68 8.93
C GLN A 21 -3.86 2.62 9.08
N SER A 22 -3.42 2.15 10.25
CA SER A 22 -2.02 1.87 10.56
C SER A 22 -1.95 0.61 11.40
N ILE A 23 -1.24 -0.43 10.93
CA ILE A 23 -1.15 -1.72 11.63
C ILE A 23 0.31 -2.17 11.65
N HIS A 24 0.73 -2.67 12.81
CA HIS A 24 2.08 -3.22 12.99
C HIS A 24 2.10 -4.73 12.74
N SER A 25 3.22 -5.24 12.22
CA SER A 25 3.49 -6.68 12.25
C SER A 25 3.54 -7.18 13.71
N PRO A 26 3.32 -8.49 13.95
CA PRO A 26 3.37 -9.05 15.30
C PRO A 26 4.70 -8.77 16.01
N ASP A 27 5.83 -8.92 15.31
CA ASP A 27 7.18 -8.58 15.79
C ASP A 27 7.51 -7.07 15.80
N LYS A 28 6.62 -6.23 15.24
CA LYS A 28 6.77 -4.77 15.08
C LYS A 28 7.93 -4.33 14.17
N THR A 29 8.53 -5.25 13.40
CA THR A 29 9.54 -4.93 12.38
C THR A 29 8.95 -4.10 11.25
N TYR A 30 7.65 -4.26 10.96
CA TYR A 30 6.96 -3.56 9.90
C TYR A 30 5.75 -2.78 10.41
N THR A 31 5.47 -1.66 9.75
CA THR A 31 4.21 -0.92 9.89
C THR A 31 3.58 -0.77 8.52
N LEU A 32 2.35 -1.23 8.37
CA LEU A 32 1.55 -1.02 7.18
C LEU A 32 0.63 0.19 7.38
N HIS A 33 0.75 1.18 6.51
CA HIS A 33 -0.16 2.30 6.41
C HIS A 33 -1.08 2.12 5.22
N ILE A 34 -2.38 2.22 5.47
CA ILE A 34 -3.39 2.18 4.41
C ILE A 34 -3.89 3.58 4.13
N TYR A 35 -3.89 3.94 2.86
CA TYR A 35 -4.42 5.20 2.35
C TYR A 35 -5.57 4.92 1.39
N ARG A 36 -6.63 5.70 1.52
CA ARG A 36 -7.75 5.73 0.59
C ARG A 36 -7.62 6.97 -0.30
N HIS A 37 -7.59 6.74 -1.60
CA HIS A 37 -7.61 7.78 -2.62
C HIS A 37 -9.03 7.98 -3.16
N ASN A 38 -9.39 9.23 -3.37
CA ASN A 38 -10.60 9.65 -4.05
C ASN A 38 -10.20 10.71 -5.09
N ASP A 39 -10.34 10.39 -6.37
CA ASP A 39 -9.98 11.30 -7.47
C ASP A 39 -11.16 12.19 -7.91
N GLY A 40 -12.27 12.22 -7.15
CA GLY A 40 -13.43 13.09 -7.38
C GLY A 40 -14.78 12.37 -7.32
N ALA A 41 -15.87 13.13 -7.50
CA ALA A 41 -17.25 12.67 -7.31
C ALA A 41 -17.70 11.52 -8.23
N THR A 42 -16.97 11.26 -9.31
CA THR A 42 -17.31 10.24 -10.33
C THR A 42 -16.28 9.11 -10.42
N THR A 43 -15.19 9.17 -9.65
CA THR A 43 -14.13 8.17 -9.67
C THR A 43 -14.26 7.23 -8.50
N SER A 44 -14.14 5.93 -8.75
CA SER A 44 -14.14 4.93 -7.67
C SER A 44 -12.91 5.08 -6.77
N TYR A 45 -13.07 4.77 -5.49
CA TYR A 45 -11.97 4.79 -4.52
C TYR A 45 -10.85 3.81 -4.90
N ALA A 46 -9.63 4.16 -4.49
CA ALA A 46 -8.48 3.27 -4.58
C ALA A 46 -7.84 3.10 -3.20
N ILE A 47 -7.34 1.90 -2.93
CA ILE A 47 -6.62 1.58 -1.70
C ILE A 47 -5.14 1.41 -2.01
N ARG A 48 -4.31 2.12 -1.24
CA ARG A 48 -2.85 2.03 -1.26
C ARG A 48 -2.34 1.48 0.07
N GLY A 49 -1.42 0.53 0.02
CA GLY A 49 -0.65 0.05 1.17
C GLY A 49 0.82 0.50 1.09
N GLU A 50 1.24 1.35 2.02
CA GLU A 50 2.65 1.73 2.23
C GLU A 50 3.22 0.94 3.41
N LEU A 51 4.23 0.13 3.16
CA LEU A 51 4.98 -0.59 4.17
C LEU A 51 6.18 0.25 4.63
N VAL A 52 6.30 0.43 5.93
CA VAL A 52 7.44 1.07 6.60
C VAL A 52 8.20 0.03 7.38
N THR A 53 9.50 -0.10 7.13
CA THR A 53 10.39 -0.96 7.92
C THR A 53 10.89 -0.17 9.13
N ASN A 54 10.58 -0.66 10.34
CA ASN A 54 10.91 -0.03 11.61
C ASN A 54 12.33 -0.42 12.08
N ASN A 55 13.32 -0.42 11.18
CA ASN A 55 14.70 -0.69 11.57
C ASN A 55 15.36 0.57 12.13
N LYS A 56 15.97 0.48 13.32
CA LYS A 56 16.63 1.58 14.03
C LYS A 56 17.76 2.26 13.22
N LYS A 57 18.33 1.58 12.23
CA LYS A 57 19.41 2.12 11.38
C LYS A 57 18.93 2.77 10.09
N PHE A 58 17.84 2.28 9.49
CA PHE A 58 17.32 2.80 8.22
C PHE A 58 15.80 2.63 8.18
N MET A 59 15.07 3.74 8.01
CA MET A 59 13.65 3.71 7.73
C MET A 59 13.44 3.58 6.21
N ASN A 60 13.05 2.39 5.76
CA ASN A 60 12.67 2.15 4.36
C ASN A 60 11.16 2.20 4.22
N LYS A 61 10.66 2.91 3.20
CA LYS A 61 9.24 2.95 2.84
C LYS A 61 9.06 2.41 1.43
N LYS A 62 8.15 1.46 1.26
CA LYS A 62 7.78 0.93 -0.06
C LYS A 62 6.29 0.72 -0.18
N ASN A 63 5.76 0.88 -1.38
CA ASN A 63 4.36 0.61 -1.66
C ASN A 63 4.20 -0.83 -2.12
N ILE A 64 3.38 -1.59 -1.40
CA ILE A 64 3.19 -3.04 -1.62
C ILE A 64 1.80 -3.40 -2.12
N TYR A 65 0.85 -2.46 -2.05
CA TYR A 65 -0.53 -2.70 -2.47
C TYR A 65 -1.10 -1.47 -3.18
N TRP A 66 -1.72 -1.71 -4.34
CA TRP A 66 -2.48 -0.72 -5.09
C TRP A 66 -3.66 -1.41 -5.78
N ASN A 67 -4.87 -1.13 -5.30
CA ASN A 67 -6.10 -1.67 -5.88
C ASN A 67 -7.11 -0.56 -6.19
N TYR A 68 -7.77 -0.66 -7.35
CA TYR A 68 -8.76 0.31 -7.83
C TYR A 68 -10.18 -0.26 -7.70
N ARG A 69 -11.16 0.61 -7.47
CA ARG A 69 -12.55 0.26 -7.11
C ARG A 69 -12.67 -0.50 -5.78
N GLU A 70 -11.91 -0.05 -4.80
CA GLU A 70 -11.98 -0.61 -3.46
C GLU A 70 -12.14 0.52 -2.44
N GLU A 71 -13.19 0.43 -1.62
CA GLU A 71 -13.57 1.52 -0.70
C GLU A 71 -13.02 1.30 0.71
N THR A 72 -12.79 0.04 1.07
CA THR A 72 -12.34 -0.37 2.40
C THR A 72 -11.18 -1.34 2.30
N ALA A 73 -10.37 -1.38 3.35
CA ALA A 73 -9.26 -2.31 3.46
C ALA A 73 -9.39 -3.11 4.76
N THR A 74 -9.63 -4.41 4.62
CA THR A 74 -9.52 -5.36 5.73
C THR A 74 -8.11 -5.92 5.71
N VAL A 75 -7.32 -5.57 6.71
CA VAL A 75 -5.91 -5.98 6.81
C VAL A 75 -5.73 -6.93 7.99
N LYS A 76 -5.06 -8.05 7.75
CA LYS A 76 -4.67 -9.01 8.78
C LYS A 76 -3.27 -9.54 8.54
N TRP A 77 -2.39 -9.41 9.53
CA TRP A 77 -1.12 -10.13 9.55
C TRP A 77 -1.38 -11.61 9.83
N LEU A 78 -0.81 -12.47 8.98
CA LEU A 78 -0.86 -13.93 9.14
C LEU A 78 0.37 -14.42 9.91
N ASP A 79 1.51 -13.76 9.69
CA ASP A 79 2.78 -13.95 10.39
C ASP A 79 3.57 -12.64 10.34
N ASP A 80 4.86 -12.65 10.72
CA ASP A 80 5.71 -11.45 10.77
C ASP A 80 5.99 -10.80 9.41
N HIS A 81 5.89 -11.57 8.32
CA HIS A 81 6.27 -11.16 6.97
C HIS A 81 5.12 -11.26 5.97
N THR A 82 4.01 -11.87 6.36
CA THR A 82 2.90 -12.14 5.47
C THR A 82 1.63 -11.51 6.00
N LEU A 83 0.94 -10.79 5.12
CA LEU A 83 -0.33 -10.16 5.44
C LEU A 83 -1.35 -10.40 4.33
N MET A 84 -2.61 -10.27 4.72
CA MET A 84 -3.75 -10.31 3.84
C MET A 84 -4.37 -8.92 3.82
N ILE A 85 -4.48 -8.33 2.62
CA ILE A 85 -5.23 -7.09 2.37
C ILE A 85 -6.42 -7.47 1.51
N ASN A 86 -7.62 -7.36 2.07
CA ASN A 86 -8.86 -7.83 1.48
C ASN A 86 -8.77 -9.31 1.08
N LYS A 87 -8.66 -9.61 -0.21
CA LYS A 87 -8.56 -10.99 -0.74
C LYS A 87 -7.15 -11.34 -1.21
N HIS A 88 -6.18 -10.45 -1.06
CA HIS A 88 -4.82 -10.61 -1.56
C HIS A 88 -3.87 -10.93 -0.41
N LYS A 89 -3.25 -12.12 -0.46
CA LYS A 89 -2.15 -12.51 0.42
C LYS A 89 -0.84 -12.02 -0.19
N LEU A 90 -0.02 -11.33 0.60
CA LEU A 90 1.26 -10.77 0.18
C LEU A 90 2.34 -11.05 1.22
N ASN A 91 3.49 -11.55 0.77
CA ASN A 91 4.72 -11.50 1.53
C ASN A 91 5.35 -10.11 1.38
N VAL A 92 5.50 -9.38 2.48
CA VAL A 92 5.92 -7.97 2.48
C VAL A 92 7.36 -7.77 2.03
N GLU A 93 8.19 -8.80 1.96
CA GLU A 93 9.57 -8.71 1.52
C GLU A 93 9.68 -8.82 0.00
N THR A 94 8.89 -9.70 -0.60
CA THR A 94 9.03 -10.14 -2.00
C THR A 94 7.89 -9.69 -2.91
N ASP A 95 6.66 -9.61 -2.39
CA ASP A 95 5.47 -9.40 -3.20
C ASP A 95 5.05 -7.92 -3.26
N THR A 96 4.43 -7.57 -4.39
CA THR A 96 3.68 -6.32 -4.54
C THR A 96 2.42 -6.61 -5.35
N TYR A 97 1.30 -6.01 -4.98
CA TYR A 97 0.06 -6.08 -5.74
C TYR A 97 -0.22 -4.74 -6.42
N ASP A 98 -0.42 -4.79 -7.73
CA ASP A 98 -0.79 -3.64 -8.55
C ASP A 98 -1.85 -4.08 -9.55
N PHE A 99 -3.08 -3.59 -9.38
CA PHE A 99 -4.21 -3.97 -10.25
C PHE A 99 -3.97 -3.69 -11.74
N ARG A 100 -3.03 -2.81 -12.09
CA ARG A 100 -2.71 -2.49 -13.50
C ARG A 100 -1.88 -3.58 -14.18
N LYS A 101 -1.25 -4.46 -13.39
CA LYS A 101 -0.38 -5.54 -13.88
C LYS A 101 -1.09 -6.89 -13.92
N ASN A 102 -2.38 -6.93 -13.59
CA ASN A 102 -3.20 -8.13 -13.47
C ASN A 102 -4.38 -8.06 -14.44
#